data_AF-A0A2R6J8Q5-F1
#
_entry.id   AF-A0A2R6J8Q5-F1
#
_cell.length_a   1.000
_cell.length_b   1.000
_cell.length_c   1.000
_cell.angle_alpha   90.00
_cell.angle_beta   90.00
_cell.angle_gamma   90.00
#
_symmetry.space_group_name_H-M   'P 1'
#
loop_
_entity.id
_entity.type
_entity.pdbx_description
1 polymer ?
#
loop_
_entity_poly.entity_id
_entity_poly.type
_entity_poly.pdbx_seq_one_letter_code
_entity_poly.pdbx_strand_id
1 'polypeptide(L)'
;MVVLATKLYVDGEAERRATDSLESLVDDDLAELDVEFTVGLRDDEFPSVTVTGADATAARNLLADRWDAVTPHREAGETHVGTLESWDDEGFVLDAGESVRVPADELGLGRGSPAQVRRRFGLVQHVPLRFREREEGPPRLADDERDRLYEWTRGADRVNVNSATRAEVRATVNRAGHAEDIVTVERLGLLEQSIVCRDGTDAPGLLADIGPHLRSELLAVVP
;
A
#
# COMPACT_ATOMS: atom_id res chain seq x y z
N MET A 1 -13.13 17.38 -3.12
CA MET A 1 -12.25 16.40 -3.75
C MET A 1 -11.32 15.85 -2.68
N VAL A 2 -11.04 14.56 -2.70
CA VAL A 2 -10.01 13.90 -1.87
C VAL A 2 -9.05 13.20 -2.82
N VAL A 3 -7.76 13.23 -2.54
CA VAL A 3 -6.74 12.52 -3.31
C VAL A 3 -6.31 11.36 -2.44
N LEU A 4 -6.58 10.14 -2.89
CA LEU A 4 -6.37 8.93 -2.09
C LEU A 4 -4.86 8.62 -2.02
N ALA A 5 -4.36 8.18 -0.87
CA ALA A 5 -2.95 7.81 -0.70
C ALA A 5 -2.63 6.40 -1.21
N THR A 6 -3.05 6.12 -2.44
CA THR A 6 -2.75 4.91 -3.18
C THR A 6 -2.52 5.26 -4.65
N LYS A 7 -1.65 4.52 -5.34
CA LYS A 7 -1.36 4.79 -6.75
C LYS A 7 -2.05 3.79 -7.68
N LEU A 8 -2.38 4.27 -8.87
CA LEU A 8 -2.78 3.48 -10.02
C LEU A 8 -1.75 3.69 -11.13
N TYR A 9 -0.73 2.82 -11.14
CA TYR A 9 0.48 2.94 -11.97
C TYR A 9 0.57 1.82 -13.04
N VAL A 10 -0.52 1.09 -13.25
CA VAL A 10 -0.61 0.01 -14.24
C VAL A 10 -1.42 0.48 -15.43
N ASP A 11 -1.05 0.04 -16.64
CA ASP A 11 -1.67 0.49 -17.89
C ASP A 11 -2.66 -0.53 -18.49
N GLY A 12 -3.54 -0.04 -19.37
CA GLY A 12 -4.30 -0.86 -20.31
C GLY A 12 -5.40 -1.70 -19.66
N GLU A 13 -5.35 -3.03 -19.79
CA GLU A 13 -6.37 -3.90 -19.17
C GLU A 13 -6.24 -4.00 -17.66
N ALA A 14 -5.03 -3.81 -17.12
CA ALA A 14 -4.80 -3.79 -15.68
C ALA A 14 -5.34 -2.49 -15.09
N GLU A 15 -5.11 -1.36 -15.76
CA GLU A 15 -5.64 -0.05 -15.40
C GLU A 15 -7.15 -0.06 -15.25
N ARG A 16 -7.88 -0.50 -16.29
CA ARG A 16 -9.35 -0.56 -16.27
C ARG A 16 -9.87 -1.38 -15.09
N ARG A 17 -9.29 -2.55 -14.85
CA ARG A 17 -9.71 -3.42 -13.73
C ARG A 17 -9.37 -2.81 -12.37
N ALA A 18 -8.25 -2.11 -12.26
CA ALA A 18 -7.86 -1.39 -11.04
C ALA A 18 -8.82 -0.22 -10.77
N THR A 19 -9.18 0.55 -11.80
CA THR A 19 -10.18 1.62 -11.72
C THR A 19 -11.55 1.08 -11.33
N ASP A 20 -12.05 0.04 -12.01
CA ASP A 20 -13.33 -0.61 -11.68
C ASP A 20 -13.33 -1.12 -10.22
N SER A 21 -12.21 -1.71 -9.79
CA SER A 21 -12.05 -2.16 -8.41
C SER A 21 -12.04 -1.00 -7.42
N LEU A 22 -11.43 0.14 -7.76
CA LEU A 22 -11.40 1.32 -6.91
C LEU A 22 -12.78 1.94 -6.80
N GLU A 23 -13.49 2.11 -7.92
CA GLU A 23 -14.84 2.63 -7.96
C GLU A 23 -15.78 1.79 -7.09
N SER A 24 -15.71 0.46 -7.19
CA SER A 24 -16.50 -0.43 -6.33
C SER A 24 -16.18 -0.27 -4.85
N LEU A 25 -14.92 -0.04 -4.48
CA LEU A 25 -14.55 0.13 -3.07
C LEU A 25 -14.98 1.49 -2.52
N VAL A 26 -14.90 2.54 -3.34
CA VAL A 26 -15.39 3.88 -2.98
C VAL A 26 -16.91 3.88 -2.87
N ASP A 27 -17.61 3.17 -3.77
CA ASP A 27 -19.07 2.98 -3.70
C ASP A 27 -19.46 2.27 -2.39
N ASP A 28 -18.78 1.18 -2.05
CA ASP A 28 -18.99 0.44 -0.80
C ASP A 28 -18.75 1.32 0.44
N ASP A 29 -17.69 2.13 0.45
CA ASP A 29 -17.36 3.03 1.56
C ASP A 29 -18.42 4.14 1.72
N LEU A 30 -19.03 4.60 0.63
CA LEU A 30 -19.98 5.73 0.61
C LEU A 30 -21.45 5.29 0.59
N ALA A 31 -21.74 3.99 0.58
CA ALA A 31 -23.09 3.43 0.37
C ALA A 31 -24.16 3.95 1.34
N GLU A 32 -23.78 4.42 2.53
CA GLU A 32 -24.69 4.93 3.55
C GLU A 32 -24.86 6.48 3.53
N LEU A 33 -24.21 7.18 2.60
CA LEU A 33 -24.19 8.64 2.53
C LEU A 33 -24.95 9.15 1.30
N ASP A 34 -25.68 10.27 1.44
CA ASP A 34 -26.41 10.90 0.34
C ASP A 34 -25.46 11.75 -0.51
N VAL A 35 -24.71 11.07 -1.38
CA VAL A 35 -23.70 11.65 -2.27
C VAL A 35 -23.66 11.01 -3.65
N GLU A 36 -23.22 11.79 -4.62
CA GLU A 36 -22.71 11.33 -5.91
C GLU A 36 -21.20 11.51 -5.93
N PHE A 37 -20.48 10.59 -6.57
CA PHE A 37 -19.03 10.70 -6.71
C PHE A 37 -18.54 10.37 -8.12
N THR A 38 -17.32 10.81 -8.42
CA THR A 38 -16.58 10.45 -9.63
C THR A 38 -15.12 10.25 -9.27
N VAL A 39 -14.53 9.16 -9.76
CA VAL A 39 -13.10 8.87 -9.63
C VAL A 39 -12.39 9.38 -10.89
N GLY A 40 -11.32 10.15 -10.70
CA GLY A 40 -10.40 10.55 -11.76
C GLY A 40 -8.97 10.20 -11.38
N LEU A 41 -8.10 10.04 -12.37
CA LEU A 41 -6.67 9.80 -12.15
C LEU A 41 -5.88 11.09 -12.41
N ARG A 42 -5.01 11.48 -11.48
CA ARG A 42 -4.09 12.61 -11.65
C ARG A 42 -2.87 12.19 -12.48
N ASP A 43 -2.13 13.19 -12.98
CA ASP A 43 -0.89 12.98 -13.74
C ASP A 43 0.24 12.30 -12.92
N ASP A 44 0.16 12.38 -11.60
CA ASP A 44 1.05 11.72 -10.63
C ASP A 44 0.53 10.35 -10.18
N GLU A 45 -0.42 9.77 -10.91
CA GLU A 45 -0.98 8.43 -10.72
C GLU A 45 -1.78 8.24 -9.42
N PHE A 46 -2.04 9.32 -8.68
CA PHE A 46 -2.94 9.29 -7.52
C PHE A 46 -4.40 9.46 -7.95
N PRO A 47 -5.30 8.53 -7.59
CA PRO A 47 -6.72 8.71 -7.80
C PRO A 47 -7.26 9.87 -6.96
N SER A 48 -8.17 10.63 -7.57
CA SER A 48 -8.91 11.71 -6.94
C SER A 48 -10.40 11.40 -6.98
N VAL A 49 -11.08 11.58 -5.85
CA VAL A 49 -12.52 11.37 -5.73
C VAL A 49 -13.19 12.73 -5.57
N THR A 50 -13.97 13.11 -6.56
CA THR A 50 -14.85 14.27 -6.49
C THR A 50 -16.20 13.83 -5.94
N VAL A 51 -16.67 14.49 -4.89
CA VAL A 51 -17.92 14.14 -4.20
C VAL A 51 -18.81 15.36 -4.10
N THR A 52 -20.10 15.19 -4.44
CA THR A 52 -21.18 16.18 -4.38
C THR A 52 -22.40 15.57 -3.67
N GLY A 53 -23.29 16.40 -3.12
CA GLY A 53 -24.47 15.93 -2.39
C GLY A 53 -24.57 16.49 -0.97
N ALA A 54 -25.58 16.03 -0.22
CA ALA A 54 -25.87 16.52 1.13
C ALA A 54 -24.77 16.14 2.13
N ASP A 55 -24.23 14.92 2.00
CA ASP A 55 -23.22 14.39 2.92
C ASP A 55 -21.78 14.54 2.42
N ALA A 56 -21.55 15.44 1.44
CA ALA A 56 -20.27 15.54 0.75
C ALA A 56 -19.07 15.83 1.67
N THR A 57 -19.25 16.52 2.80
CA THR A 57 -18.17 16.73 3.79
C THR A 57 -17.87 15.45 4.56
N ALA A 58 -18.90 14.74 5.03
CA ALA A 58 -18.74 13.49 5.75
C ALA A 58 -18.08 12.42 4.86
N ALA A 59 -18.53 12.32 3.61
CA ALA A 59 -17.96 11.42 2.61
C ALA A 59 -16.45 11.67 2.39
N ARG A 60 -16.03 12.93 2.25
CA ARG A 60 -14.61 13.25 2.05
C ARG A 60 -13.77 12.91 3.29
N ASN A 61 -14.28 13.15 4.48
CA ASN A 61 -13.59 12.79 5.72
C ASN A 61 -13.49 11.26 5.87
N LEU A 62 -14.54 10.52 5.54
CA LEU A 62 -14.54 9.06 5.56
C LEU A 62 -13.52 8.49 4.58
N LEU A 63 -13.47 8.99 3.35
CA LEU A 63 -12.46 8.56 2.38
C LEU A 63 -11.04 8.86 2.84
N ALA A 64 -10.80 10.05 3.42
CA ALA A 64 -9.49 10.41 3.96
C ALA A 64 -9.08 9.52 5.15
N ASP A 65 -10.02 9.04 5.96
CA ASP A 65 -9.75 8.08 7.05
C ASP A 65 -9.47 6.66 6.52
N ARG A 66 -10.24 6.21 5.52
CA ARG A 66 -10.14 4.86 4.96
C ARG A 66 -8.92 4.63 4.07
N TRP A 67 -8.56 5.64 3.28
CA TRP A 67 -7.55 5.54 2.23
C TRP A 67 -6.30 6.37 2.52
N ASP A 68 -6.25 7.04 3.67
CA ASP A 68 -5.39 8.20 3.89
C ASP A 68 -5.59 9.25 2.77
N ALA A 69 -4.90 10.39 2.84
CA ALA A 69 -4.98 11.40 1.80
C ALA A 69 -3.60 11.96 1.44
N VAL A 70 -3.38 12.15 0.14
CA VAL A 70 -2.26 12.94 -0.36
C VAL A 70 -2.67 14.40 -0.29
N THR A 71 -1.97 15.16 0.54
CA THR A 71 -2.21 16.59 0.71
C THR A 71 -1.16 17.40 -0.05
N PRO A 72 -1.54 18.54 -0.65
CA PRO A 72 -0.57 19.45 -1.28
C PRO A 72 0.34 20.15 -0.25
N HIS A 73 -0.02 20.10 1.04
CA HIS A 73 0.75 20.70 2.12
C HIS A 73 0.88 19.67 3.25
N ARG A 74 2.10 19.20 3.48
CA ARG A 74 2.42 18.33 4.61
C ARG A 74 2.80 19.18 5.82
N GLU A 75 2.06 19.04 6.91
CA GLU A 75 2.33 19.79 8.13
C GLU A 75 3.47 19.13 8.94
N ALA A 76 4.39 19.97 9.42
CA ALA A 76 5.48 19.51 10.28
C ALA A 76 4.91 19.02 11.62
N GLY A 77 5.39 17.88 12.08
CA GLY A 77 4.89 17.20 13.28
C GLY A 77 3.74 16.23 13.00
N GLU A 78 3.25 16.12 11.77
CA GLU A 78 2.19 15.18 11.41
C GLU A 78 2.70 13.93 10.70
N THR A 79 1.86 12.88 10.69
CA THR A 79 2.11 11.64 9.95
C THR A 79 1.37 11.72 8.62
N HIS A 80 2.08 11.37 7.55
CA HIS A 80 1.58 11.35 6.18
C HIS A 80 1.85 9.98 5.57
N VAL A 81 1.20 9.69 4.45
CA VAL A 81 1.41 8.44 3.69
C VAL A 81 2.10 8.76 2.38
N GLY A 82 3.12 7.98 2.05
CA GLY A 82 3.82 8.05 0.77
C GLY A 82 4.00 6.66 0.17
N THR A 83 3.95 6.61 -1.15
CA THR A 83 4.14 5.38 -1.93
C THR A 83 5.62 5.14 -2.16
N LEU A 84 6.16 3.95 -1.84
CA LEU A 84 7.56 3.64 -2.09
C LEU A 84 7.89 3.76 -3.59
N GLU A 85 8.58 4.83 -3.96
CA GLU A 85 8.92 5.19 -5.34
C GLU A 85 10.29 4.65 -5.73
N SER A 86 11.28 4.79 -4.86
CA SER A 86 12.63 4.25 -5.08
C SER A 86 13.41 4.10 -3.77
N TRP A 87 14.57 3.44 -3.85
CA TRP A 87 15.51 3.35 -2.76
C TRP A 87 16.94 3.31 -3.29
N ASP A 88 17.86 3.85 -2.51
CA ASP A 88 19.30 3.84 -2.76
C ASP A 88 20.04 3.58 -1.43
N ASP A 89 21.35 3.80 -1.38
CA ASP A 89 22.11 3.67 -0.13
C ASP A 89 21.83 4.81 0.87
N GLU A 90 21.23 5.93 0.43
CA GLU A 90 20.92 7.09 1.26
C GLU A 90 19.56 6.95 1.96
N GLY A 91 18.62 6.18 1.42
CA GLY A 91 17.34 5.91 2.07
C GLY A 91 16.22 5.45 1.13
N PHE A 92 14.99 5.64 1.58
CA PHE A 92 13.78 5.45 0.77
C PHE A 92 13.28 6.78 0.24
N VAL A 93 12.80 6.79 -1.00
CA VAL A 93 12.04 7.90 -1.57
C VAL A 93 10.58 7.47 -1.64
N LEU A 94 9.72 8.22 -0.97
CA LEU A 94 8.29 8.04 -0.95
C LEU A 94 7.63 9.14 -1.77
N ASP A 95 6.75 8.79 -2.69
CA ASP A 95 5.91 9.76 -3.38
C ASP A 95 4.66 10.03 -2.54
N ALA A 96 4.53 11.25 -2.03
CA ALA A 96 3.37 11.75 -1.29
C ALA A 96 2.76 12.97 -2.01
N GLY A 97 2.67 12.90 -3.34
CA GLY A 97 2.35 14.04 -4.22
C GLY A 97 3.57 14.93 -4.49
N GLU A 98 4.61 14.76 -3.69
CA GLU A 98 5.97 15.23 -3.90
C GLU A 98 6.92 14.17 -3.35
N SER A 99 8.14 14.06 -3.91
CA SER A 99 9.13 13.11 -3.43
C SER A 99 9.64 13.48 -2.03
N VAL A 100 9.52 12.54 -1.10
CA VAL A 100 9.98 12.64 0.28
C VAL A 100 11.07 11.60 0.51
N ARG A 101 12.30 12.03 0.83
CA ARG A 101 13.37 11.12 1.21
C ARG A 101 13.32 10.86 2.72
N VAL A 102 13.16 9.59 3.10
CA VAL A 102 13.39 9.09 4.45
C VAL A 102 14.81 8.51 4.50
N PRO A 103 15.77 9.17 5.17
CA PRO A 103 17.15 8.71 5.23
C PRO A 103 17.29 7.31 5.83
N ALA A 104 18.35 6.58 5.45
CA ALA A 104 18.61 5.22 5.90
C ALA A 104 18.62 5.10 7.44
N ASP A 105 19.25 6.04 8.13
CA ASP A 105 19.32 6.08 9.61
C ASP A 105 17.95 6.40 10.26
N GLU A 106 17.03 6.99 9.49
CA GLU A 106 15.67 7.35 9.91
C GLU A 106 14.62 6.30 9.50
N LEU A 107 15.03 5.19 8.88
CA LEU A 107 14.12 4.06 8.66
C LEU A 107 13.72 3.42 10.00
N GLY A 108 14.65 3.30 10.95
CA GLY A 108 14.39 2.71 12.27
C GLY A 108 14.05 1.21 12.23
N LEU A 109 14.34 0.54 11.11
CA LEU A 109 14.03 -0.87 10.87
C LEU A 109 15.21 -1.81 11.17
N GLY A 110 16.22 -1.33 11.91
CA GLY A 110 17.40 -2.11 12.29
C GLY A 110 18.53 -2.02 11.26
N ARG A 111 19.52 -2.91 11.37
CA ARG A 111 20.75 -2.85 10.56
C ARG A 111 20.54 -3.31 9.12
N GLY A 112 21.37 -2.79 8.22
CA GLY A 112 21.43 -3.17 6.80
C GLY A 112 21.29 -1.95 5.90
N SER A 113 21.66 -2.10 4.62
CA SER A 113 21.35 -1.06 3.62
C SER A 113 19.83 -0.97 3.40
N PRO A 114 19.30 0.15 2.87
CA PRO A 114 17.88 0.28 2.56
C PRO A 114 17.35 -0.88 1.68
N ALA A 115 18.14 -1.34 0.71
CA ALA A 115 17.79 -2.50 -0.11
C ALA A 115 17.67 -3.82 0.71
N GLN A 116 18.50 -4.01 1.73
CA GLN A 116 18.42 -5.18 2.62
C GLN A 116 17.21 -5.07 3.57
N VAL A 117 16.96 -3.88 4.11
CA VAL A 117 15.77 -3.58 4.94
C VAL A 117 14.51 -3.90 4.14
N ARG A 118 14.40 -3.35 2.92
CA ARG A 118 13.30 -3.60 2.00
C ARG A 118 12.99 -5.08 1.82
N ARG A 119 14.01 -5.90 1.52
CA ARG A 119 13.84 -7.35 1.35
C ARG A 119 13.40 -8.05 2.63
N ARG A 120 14.01 -7.70 3.77
CA ARG A 120 13.70 -8.32 5.07
C ARG A 120 12.26 -8.07 5.53
N PHE A 121 11.74 -6.87 5.27
CA PHE A 121 10.37 -6.50 5.64
C PHE A 121 9.36 -6.71 4.49
N GLY A 122 9.79 -7.32 3.38
CA GLY A 122 8.92 -7.58 2.24
C GLY A 122 8.30 -6.34 1.61
N LEU A 123 9.01 -5.21 1.59
CA LEU A 123 8.51 -3.94 1.08
C LEU A 123 8.59 -3.92 -0.45
N VAL A 124 7.55 -4.45 -1.11
CA VAL A 124 7.42 -4.42 -2.58
C VAL A 124 7.38 -2.97 -3.09
N GLN A 125 7.78 -2.77 -4.35
CA GLN A 125 7.68 -1.47 -5.00
C GLN A 125 6.22 -0.97 -4.94
N HIS A 126 6.04 0.34 -4.75
CA HIS A 126 4.73 1.00 -4.57
C HIS A 126 3.98 0.68 -3.27
N VAL A 127 4.58 -0.03 -2.30
CA VAL A 127 3.93 -0.19 -0.98
C VAL A 127 3.73 1.18 -0.31
N PRO A 128 2.51 1.50 0.17
CA PRO A 128 2.30 2.71 0.95
C PRO A 128 2.93 2.56 2.33
N LEU A 129 3.69 3.57 2.74
CA LEU A 129 4.38 3.65 4.01
C LEU A 129 4.02 4.96 4.72
N ARG A 130 3.76 4.88 6.02
CA ARG A 130 3.55 6.08 6.83
C ARG A 130 4.88 6.67 7.30
N PHE A 131 5.05 7.96 7.12
CA PHE A 131 6.22 8.71 7.57
C PHE A 131 5.76 9.93 8.36
N ARG A 132 6.62 10.41 9.26
CA ARG A 132 6.41 11.61 10.05
C ARG A 132 7.26 12.74 9.51
N GLU A 133 6.61 13.83 9.11
CA GLU A 133 7.27 15.09 8.82
C GLU A 133 7.71 15.67 10.17
N ARG A 134 9.00 15.94 10.37
CA ARG A 134 9.50 16.42 11.67
C ARG A 134 9.47 17.94 11.73
N GLU A 135 9.25 18.49 12.93
CA GLU A 135 9.45 19.92 13.18
C GLU A 135 10.92 20.32 12.92
N GLU A 136 11.85 19.44 13.29
CA GLU A 136 13.27 19.60 13.07
C GLU A 136 13.90 18.29 12.59
N GLY A 137 14.75 18.40 11.56
CA GLY A 137 15.46 17.28 10.95
C GLY A 137 14.72 16.63 9.78
N PRO A 138 15.28 15.59 9.18
CA PRO A 138 14.68 14.90 8.04
C PRO A 138 13.42 14.11 8.44
N PRO A 139 12.53 13.80 7.48
CA PRO A 139 11.44 12.85 7.68
C PRO A 139 11.92 11.50 8.17
N ARG A 140 11.07 10.80 8.93
CA ARG A 140 11.34 9.43 9.41
C ARG A 140 10.14 8.52 9.17
N LEU A 141 10.32 7.20 9.12
CA LEU A 141 9.16 6.30 9.20
C LEU A 141 8.39 6.53 10.50
N ALA A 142 7.06 6.54 10.41
CA ALA A 142 6.19 6.70 11.58
C ALA A 142 6.39 5.53 12.55
N ASP A 143 6.24 5.79 13.85
CA ASP A 143 6.52 4.77 14.86
C ASP A 143 5.54 3.59 14.75
N ASP A 144 4.25 3.85 14.53
CA ASP A 144 3.25 2.81 14.27
C ASP A 144 3.52 2.01 12.98
N GLU A 145 4.13 2.63 11.96
CA GLU A 145 4.53 1.90 10.75
C GLU A 145 5.71 0.98 11.02
N ARG A 146 6.70 1.44 11.80
CA ARG A 146 7.82 0.59 12.22
C ARG A 146 7.32 -0.58 13.06
N ASP A 147 6.42 -0.33 14.01
CA ASP A 147 5.84 -1.35 14.86
C ASP A 147 5.08 -2.40 14.03
N ARG A 148 4.21 -1.96 13.11
CA ARG A 148 3.52 -2.84 12.14
C ARG A 148 4.50 -3.70 11.34
N LEU A 149 5.58 -3.11 10.81
CA LEU A 149 6.56 -3.83 10.02
C LEU A 149 7.35 -4.83 10.88
N TYR A 150 7.68 -4.49 12.13
CA TYR A 150 8.29 -5.44 13.05
C TYR A 150 7.34 -6.56 13.46
N GLU A 151 6.04 -6.31 13.57
CA GLU A 151 5.04 -7.36 13.80
C GLU A 151 5.00 -8.37 12.66
N TRP A 152 5.17 -7.94 11.40
CA TRP A 152 5.29 -8.87 10.27
C TRP A 152 6.46 -9.84 10.43
N THR A 153 7.60 -9.37 10.96
CA THR A 153 8.77 -10.21 11.23
C THR A 153 8.67 -11.07 12.49
N ARG A 154 7.54 -11.03 13.21
CA ARG A 154 7.30 -11.83 14.43
C ARG A 154 6.03 -12.68 14.32
N GLY A 155 5.22 -12.43 13.30
CA GLY A 155 3.91 -13.03 13.10
C GLY A 155 3.96 -14.27 12.20
N ALA A 156 2.91 -14.50 11.44
CA ALA A 156 2.92 -15.52 10.39
C ALA A 156 3.75 -15.06 9.18
N ASP A 157 4.27 -16.05 8.45
CA ASP A 157 4.84 -15.87 7.12
C ASP A 157 3.92 -15.05 6.20
N ARG A 158 4.51 -14.19 5.37
CA ARG A 158 3.76 -13.35 4.42
C ARG A 158 4.38 -13.35 3.04
N VAL A 159 3.54 -13.21 2.02
CA VAL A 159 3.96 -12.87 0.66
C VAL A 159 3.33 -11.54 0.27
N ASN A 160 4.14 -10.51 0.17
CA ASN A 160 3.71 -9.20 -0.29
C ASN A 160 3.84 -9.14 -1.80
N VAL A 161 2.83 -8.56 -2.46
CA VAL A 161 2.66 -8.53 -3.91
C VAL A 161 2.25 -7.12 -4.31
N ASN A 162 2.84 -6.56 -5.37
CA ASN A 162 2.36 -5.29 -5.95
C ASN A 162 1.65 -5.50 -7.30
N SER A 163 1.13 -4.44 -7.90
CA SER A 163 0.62 -4.41 -9.28
C SER A 163 -0.57 -5.36 -9.53
N ALA A 164 -1.24 -5.79 -8.48
CA ALA A 164 -2.35 -6.73 -8.56
C ALA A 164 -3.44 -6.39 -7.54
N THR A 165 -4.68 -6.32 -8.00
CA THR A 165 -5.82 -6.14 -7.11
C THR A 165 -5.96 -7.34 -6.16
N ARG A 166 -6.57 -7.12 -5.00
CA ARG A 166 -6.88 -8.19 -4.04
C ARG A 166 -7.62 -9.37 -4.68
N ALA A 167 -8.54 -9.10 -5.60
CA ALA A 167 -9.31 -10.12 -6.29
C ALA A 167 -8.43 -11.00 -7.18
N GLU A 168 -7.48 -10.39 -7.92
CA GLU A 168 -6.51 -11.11 -8.74
C GLU A 168 -5.59 -11.99 -7.90
N VAL A 169 -5.03 -11.44 -6.82
CA VAL A 169 -4.15 -12.20 -5.92
C VAL A 169 -4.89 -13.40 -5.35
N ARG A 170 -6.12 -13.21 -4.86
CA ARG A 170 -6.95 -14.30 -4.33
C ARG A 170 -7.30 -15.34 -5.40
N ALA A 171 -7.64 -14.90 -6.61
CA ALA A 171 -7.92 -15.82 -7.72
C ALA A 171 -6.67 -16.63 -8.13
N THR A 172 -5.49 -16.03 -8.08
CA THR A 172 -4.22 -16.71 -8.36
C THR A 172 -3.88 -17.73 -7.27
N VAL A 173 -3.96 -17.36 -5.99
CA VAL A 173 -3.77 -18.29 -4.86
C VAL A 173 -4.71 -19.48 -4.96
N ASN A 174 -6.00 -19.24 -5.24
CA ASN A 174 -6.98 -20.32 -5.40
C ASN A 174 -6.64 -21.25 -6.58
N ARG A 175 -6.24 -20.69 -7.72
CA ARG A 175 -5.87 -21.48 -8.92
C ARG A 175 -4.59 -22.29 -8.72
N ALA A 176 -3.66 -21.78 -7.91
CA ALA A 176 -2.45 -22.50 -7.53
C ALA A 176 -2.70 -23.60 -6.47
N GLY A 177 -3.92 -23.69 -5.92
CA GLY A 177 -4.28 -24.73 -4.94
C GLY A 177 -4.02 -24.36 -3.49
N HIS A 178 -3.68 -23.11 -3.20
CA HIS A 178 -3.26 -22.65 -1.86
C HIS A 178 -4.36 -21.90 -1.08
N ALA A 179 -5.62 -22.12 -1.43
CA ALA A 179 -6.75 -21.43 -0.77
C ALA A 179 -6.81 -21.72 0.74
N GLU A 180 -6.46 -22.94 1.14
CA GLU A 180 -6.47 -23.37 2.54
C GLU A 180 -5.14 -23.04 3.26
N ASP A 181 -4.09 -22.68 2.53
CA ASP A 181 -2.75 -22.40 3.08
C ASP A 181 -2.61 -20.95 3.57
N ILE A 182 -3.61 -20.11 3.32
CA ILE A 182 -3.61 -18.70 3.72
C ILE A 182 -4.70 -18.42 4.75
N VAL A 183 -4.42 -17.49 5.66
CA VAL A 183 -5.42 -16.91 6.56
C VAL A 183 -6.29 -15.92 5.79
N THR A 184 -5.65 -15.01 5.05
CA THR A 184 -6.34 -13.97 4.28
C THR A 184 -5.38 -13.30 3.28
N VAL A 185 -5.95 -12.51 2.39
CA VAL A 185 -5.22 -11.50 1.60
C VAL A 185 -5.62 -10.13 2.15
N GLU A 186 -4.69 -9.47 2.83
CA GLU A 186 -4.81 -8.11 3.34
C GLU A 186 -4.49 -7.11 2.24
N ARG A 187 -5.21 -5.99 2.22
CA ARG A 187 -4.93 -4.87 1.32
C ARG A 187 -3.93 -3.94 1.98
N LEU A 188 -2.78 -3.72 1.33
CA LEU A 188 -1.81 -2.70 1.72
C LEU A 188 -2.08 -1.38 0.98
N GLY A 189 -2.36 -1.48 -0.33
CA GLY A 189 -2.79 -0.40 -1.22
C GLY A 189 -3.77 -0.96 -2.27
N LEU A 190 -4.22 -0.15 -3.23
CA LEU A 190 -5.13 -0.61 -4.28
C LEU A 190 -4.55 -1.81 -5.06
N LEU A 191 -3.24 -1.76 -5.33
CA LEU A 191 -2.50 -2.76 -6.11
C LEU A 191 -1.48 -3.55 -5.27
N GLU A 192 -1.33 -3.21 -3.99
CA GLU A 192 -0.41 -3.85 -3.06
C GLU A 192 -1.17 -4.71 -2.06
N GLN A 193 -0.81 -5.98 -1.99
CA GLN A 193 -1.48 -6.99 -1.16
C GLN A 193 -0.46 -7.69 -0.27
N SER A 194 -0.92 -8.14 0.91
CA SER A 194 -0.16 -9.03 1.80
C SER A 194 -0.95 -10.32 1.96
N ILE A 195 -0.41 -11.42 1.43
CA ILE A 195 -0.95 -12.75 1.67
C ILE A 195 -0.42 -13.21 3.02
N VAL A 196 -1.29 -13.43 3.99
CA VAL A 196 -0.93 -13.93 5.32
C VAL A 196 -1.05 -15.45 5.31
N CYS A 197 0.08 -16.14 5.46
CA CYS A 197 0.13 -17.60 5.48
C CYS A 197 -0.50 -18.16 6.76
N ARG A 198 -1.04 -19.38 6.70
CA ARG A 198 -1.36 -20.15 7.90
C ARG A 198 -0.10 -20.73 8.51
N ASP A 199 -0.21 -21.12 9.79
CA ASP A 199 0.84 -21.86 10.49
C ASP A 199 1.31 -23.08 9.67
N GLY A 200 2.62 -23.19 9.46
CA GLY A 200 3.24 -24.27 8.70
C GLY A 200 3.28 -24.08 7.18
N THR A 201 2.69 -23.00 6.65
CA THR A 201 2.85 -22.62 5.24
C THR A 201 4.09 -21.75 5.07
N ASP A 202 5.00 -22.21 4.22
CA ASP A 202 6.25 -21.50 3.89
C ASP A 202 6.01 -20.41 2.84
N ALA A 203 6.24 -19.14 3.19
CA ALA A 203 6.05 -18.03 2.26
C ALA A 203 6.93 -18.11 1.01
N PRO A 204 8.23 -18.46 1.08
CA PRO A 204 9.06 -18.67 -0.11
C PRO A 204 8.51 -19.71 -1.09
N GLY A 205 8.00 -20.83 -0.59
CA GLY A 205 7.33 -21.86 -1.40
C GLY A 205 6.07 -21.33 -2.08
N LEU A 206 5.17 -20.70 -1.32
CA LEU A 206 3.96 -20.08 -1.86
C LEU A 206 4.30 -19.03 -2.93
N LEU A 207 5.30 -18.18 -2.67
CA LEU A 207 5.79 -17.18 -3.61
C LEU A 207 6.25 -17.81 -4.92
N ALA A 208 7.00 -18.92 -4.86
CA ALA A 208 7.47 -19.63 -6.04
C ALA A 208 6.32 -20.21 -6.88
N ASP A 209 5.25 -20.67 -6.22
CA ASP A 209 4.09 -21.26 -6.90
C ASP A 209 3.18 -20.21 -7.55
N ILE A 210 2.98 -19.05 -6.91
CA ILE A 210 2.09 -17.99 -7.46
C ILE A 210 2.82 -16.99 -8.35
N GLY A 211 4.12 -16.77 -8.14
CA GLY A 211 4.92 -15.75 -8.83
C GLY A 211 4.85 -15.82 -10.36
N PRO A 212 4.98 -17.01 -10.99
CA PRO A 212 4.88 -17.16 -12.45
C PRO A 212 3.53 -16.74 -13.05
N HIS A 213 2.49 -16.58 -12.21
CA HIS A 213 1.14 -16.23 -12.64
C HIS A 213 0.80 -14.74 -12.46
N LEU A 214 1.72 -13.94 -11.90
CA LEU A 214 1.53 -12.52 -11.62
C LEU A 214 2.62 -11.70 -12.31
N ARG A 215 2.23 -10.59 -12.94
CA ARG A 215 3.17 -9.59 -13.47
C ARG A 215 3.50 -8.58 -12.38
N SER A 216 4.06 -9.09 -11.31
CA SER A 216 4.24 -8.39 -10.05
C SER A 216 5.63 -8.62 -9.50
N GLU A 217 6.08 -7.72 -8.64
CA GLU A 217 7.12 -8.05 -7.69
C GLU A 217 6.49 -8.76 -6.49
N LEU A 218 7.17 -9.81 -6.02
CA LEU A 218 6.80 -10.52 -4.81
C LEU A 218 7.98 -10.58 -3.86
N LEU A 219 7.73 -10.34 -2.57
CA LEU A 219 8.70 -10.52 -1.50
C LEU A 219 8.08 -11.31 -0.36
N ALA A 220 8.81 -12.31 0.11
CA ALA A 220 8.44 -13.07 1.31
C ALA A 220 8.95 -12.37 2.57
N VAL A 221 8.14 -12.38 3.62
CA VAL A 221 8.54 -12.05 4.99
C VAL A 221 8.51 -13.36 5.78
N VAL A 222 9.67 -13.71 6.32
CA VAL A 222 9.85 -14.89 7.17
C VAL A 222 10.29 -14.40 8.55
N PRO A 223 9.56 -14.76 9.63
CA PRO A 223 9.91 -14.40 11.01
C PRO A 223 11.27 -14.92 11.49
#